data_AF-A0A158BPK0-F1
#
_entry.id   AF-A0A158BPK0-F1
#
_cell.length_a   1.000
_cell.length_b   1.000
_cell.length_c   1.000
_cell.angle_alpha   90.00
_cell.angle_beta   90.00
_cell.angle_gamma   90.00
#
_symmetry.space_group_name_H-M   'P 1'
#
loop_
_entity.id
_entity.type
_entity.pdbx_description
1 polymer ?
#
loop_
_entity_poly.entity_id
_entity_poly.type
_entity_poly.pdbx_seq_one_letter_code
_entity_poly.pdbx_strand_id
1 'polypeptide(L)'
;MSPHWEIGTASDGFEPVAPRALASVARIDPYIVWANATQYRDLGGMPRGRMPIAIEMKQGGDTARQFAQAIERNGWHDWIWMSALYRDPPAALEATRFCTAHVTRDFFAHLDTDLAGKFERFTEALALDSPGRAFTSAPRTDPSPLMHAPLRAKLGRVIVGVCDESVTFAHPRFWEDASGARTRFESFWNHNDAADSANAAAGLGYGGELLKHQMDALLADLRRPAQTSHAAGGARVYGFPRDGAAVVELAGHYPARTLGHGVRHDTPLPMIGVQLRRRCRALRAALGPCPDAELLDAVRYVVQRAQDIGGAACHALVSVSACNSAWQQDGSSLIECALDELMDAGACSVIFPSGHADLSRCRGALTIEDRAELRWPVRAHASSPSIAEIWLKSDQAAPDIDVQIVPPGGIESAWLTLGDVGIYTRGGDAICTVVHLGRGARGDGHMILIALAPTAARSGMRRAEAGQWLIRLKNNARSRVSAHAWMQCDESSDDTPLPSPSHTRGGHG
;
A
#
# COMPACT_ATOMS: atom_id res chain seq x y z
N MET A 1 -5.16 35.16 -5.80
CA MET A 1 -5.69 35.30 -4.43
C MET A 1 -4.58 34.97 -3.46
N SER A 2 -4.48 35.70 -2.34
CA SER A 2 -3.50 35.41 -1.29
C SER A 2 -3.76 34.04 -0.67
N PRO A 3 -2.71 33.35 -0.18
CA PRO A 3 -2.89 32.10 0.55
C PRO A 3 -3.73 32.33 1.81
N HIS A 4 -4.61 31.38 2.15
CA HIS A 4 -5.41 31.44 3.37
C HIS A 4 -5.77 30.03 3.86
N TRP A 5 -6.25 29.94 5.10
CA TRP A 5 -6.71 28.69 5.70
C TRP A 5 -8.23 28.61 5.67
N GLU A 6 -8.72 27.44 5.33
CA GLU A 6 -10.11 27.02 5.46
C GLU A 6 -10.16 25.91 6.51
N ILE A 7 -11.12 25.97 7.43
CA ILE A 7 -11.29 24.98 8.50
C ILE A 7 -12.72 24.46 8.40
N GLY A 8 -12.85 23.15 8.27
CA GLY A 8 -14.13 22.45 8.25
C GLY A 8 -14.05 21.16 9.05
N THR A 9 -15.12 20.38 8.99
CA THR A 9 -15.16 19.03 9.54
C THR A 9 -14.79 18.00 8.47
N ALA A 10 -14.53 16.76 8.88
CA ALA A 10 -14.39 15.65 7.93
C ALA A 10 -15.54 15.63 6.90
N SER A 11 -16.78 15.78 7.38
CA SER A 11 -18.00 15.80 6.57
C SER A 11 -17.96 16.83 5.44
N ASP A 12 -17.45 18.03 5.70
CA ASP A 12 -17.44 19.12 4.71
C ASP A 12 -16.45 18.86 3.56
N GLY A 13 -15.38 18.10 3.83
CA GLY A 13 -14.33 17.77 2.85
C GLY A 13 -14.73 16.72 1.80
N PHE A 14 -15.91 16.11 1.93
CA PHE A 14 -16.36 15.06 1.01
C PHE A 14 -17.39 15.51 -0.01
N GLU A 15 -17.92 16.74 0.03
CA GLU A 15 -18.93 17.13 -0.94
C GLU A 15 -18.46 16.99 -2.41
N PRO A 16 -19.31 16.41 -3.29
CA PRO A 16 -20.71 16.02 -3.07
C PRO A 16 -20.90 14.59 -2.52
N VAL A 17 -19.84 13.85 -2.21
CA VAL A 17 -19.89 12.50 -1.64
C VAL A 17 -20.37 12.55 -0.19
N ALA A 18 -21.35 11.71 0.13
CA ALA A 18 -22.20 11.74 1.32
C ALA A 18 -21.45 12.02 2.66
N PRO A 19 -21.46 13.28 3.15
CA PRO A 19 -20.83 13.66 4.42
C PRO A 19 -21.33 12.85 5.62
N ARG A 20 -22.63 12.53 5.60
CA ARG A 20 -23.30 11.72 6.64
C ARG A 20 -22.86 10.25 6.64
N ALA A 21 -22.54 9.72 5.47
CA ALA A 21 -22.22 8.31 5.30
C ALA A 21 -20.81 7.97 5.78
N LEU A 22 -19.87 8.91 5.72
CA LEU A 22 -18.55 8.71 6.32
C LEU A 22 -18.58 8.88 7.83
N ALA A 23 -19.43 9.78 8.34
CA ALA A 23 -19.67 9.92 9.78
C ALA A 23 -20.29 8.67 10.43
N SER A 24 -20.87 7.74 9.66
CA SER A 24 -21.41 6.48 10.19
C SER A 24 -20.33 5.43 10.48
N VAL A 25 -19.11 5.63 9.97
CA VAL A 25 -17.97 4.73 10.15
C VAL A 25 -17.20 5.16 11.39
N ALA A 26 -17.00 4.24 12.33
CA ALA A 26 -16.38 4.55 13.62
C ALA A 26 -14.95 5.10 13.49
N ARG A 27 -14.21 4.63 12.48
CA ARG A 27 -12.79 4.92 12.27
C ARG A 27 -12.50 5.14 10.79
N ILE A 28 -12.51 6.41 10.37
CA ILE A 28 -12.22 6.82 8.99
C ILE A 28 -10.70 6.81 8.77
N ASP A 29 -10.26 6.43 7.58
CA ASP A 29 -8.86 6.58 7.16
C ASP A 29 -8.55 8.05 6.82
N PRO A 30 -7.66 8.74 7.57
CA PRO A 30 -7.35 10.16 7.34
C PRO A 30 -6.79 10.44 5.93
N TYR A 31 -6.18 9.43 5.31
CA TYR A 31 -5.68 9.52 3.94
C TYR A 31 -6.80 9.68 2.90
N ILE A 32 -7.97 9.09 3.13
CA ILE A 32 -9.14 9.24 2.24
C ILE A 32 -9.65 10.69 2.30
N VAL A 33 -9.63 11.30 3.49
CA VAL A 33 -10.02 12.70 3.70
C VAL A 33 -9.09 13.63 2.93
N TRP A 34 -7.77 13.42 3.05
CA TRP A 34 -6.78 14.19 2.27
C TRP A 34 -6.93 13.98 0.75
N ALA A 35 -7.12 12.73 0.31
CA ALA A 35 -7.34 12.43 -1.09
C ALA A 35 -8.57 13.18 -1.63
N ASN A 36 -9.67 13.21 -0.90
CA ASN A 36 -10.88 13.93 -1.31
C ASN A 36 -10.70 15.45 -1.29
N ALA A 37 -10.10 16.01 -0.23
CA ALA A 37 -9.80 17.45 -0.11
C ALA A 37 -8.95 17.97 -1.29
N THR A 38 -8.09 17.12 -1.85
CA THR A 38 -7.23 17.45 -3.00
C THR A 38 -7.81 17.01 -4.34
N GLN A 39 -9.03 16.44 -4.36
CA GLN A 39 -9.67 15.79 -5.51
C GLN A 39 -8.77 14.74 -6.18
N TYR A 40 -8.00 14.02 -5.37
CA TYR A 40 -7.00 13.02 -5.76
C TYR A 40 -5.93 13.57 -6.70
N ARG A 41 -5.80 14.90 -6.85
CA ARG A 41 -4.85 15.48 -7.82
C ARG A 41 -3.39 15.21 -7.43
N ASP A 42 -3.07 15.17 -6.14
CA ASP A 42 -1.74 14.74 -5.64
C ASP A 42 -1.51 13.23 -5.82
N LEU A 43 -2.62 12.53 -6.08
CA LEU A 43 -2.71 11.10 -6.33
C LEU A 43 -2.78 10.77 -7.85
N GLY A 44 -2.55 11.74 -8.73
CA GLY A 44 -2.62 11.56 -10.18
C GLY A 44 -4.01 11.74 -10.80
N GLY A 45 -4.98 12.15 -9.99
CA GLY A 45 -6.37 12.42 -10.37
C GLY A 45 -7.34 11.39 -9.77
N MET A 46 -8.64 11.71 -9.88
CA MET A 46 -9.70 10.81 -9.42
C MET A 46 -9.60 9.45 -10.13
N PRO A 47 -9.62 8.32 -9.38
CA PRO A 47 -9.66 6.99 -9.96
C PRO A 47 -10.84 6.84 -10.91
N ARG A 48 -10.60 6.37 -12.15
CA ARG A 48 -11.63 6.24 -13.21
C ARG A 48 -12.38 4.90 -13.18
N GLY A 49 -12.31 4.18 -12.07
CA GLY A 49 -12.86 2.83 -11.95
C GLY A 49 -13.08 2.44 -10.50
N ARG A 50 -12.76 1.20 -10.17
CA ARG A 50 -12.84 0.71 -8.79
C ARG A 50 -11.55 0.96 -8.03
N MET A 51 -11.70 1.36 -6.78
CA MET A 51 -10.64 1.59 -5.81
C MET A 51 -10.53 0.36 -4.91
N PRO A 52 -9.33 -0.22 -4.74
CA PRO A 52 -9.14 -1.28 -3.76
C PRO A 52 -9.23 -0.71 -2.34
N ILE A 53 -10.01 -1.36 -1.48
CA ILE A 53 -10.10 -1.08 -0.05
C ILE A 53 -9.82 -2.34 0.76
N ALA A 54 -9.22 -2.18 1.92
CA ALA A 54 -9.13 -3.21 2.94
C ALA A 54 -10.15 -2.91 4.05
N ILE A 55 -10.85 -3.93 4.53
CA ILE A 55 -12.00 -3.80 5.43
C ILE A 55 -11.76 -4.70 6.64
N GLU A 56 -12.03 -4.15 7.82
CA GLU A 56 -12.25 -4.92 9.04
C GLU A 56 -13.75 -5.00 9.32
N MET A 57 -14.31 -6.20 9.26
CA MET A 57 -15.70 -6.43 9.64
C MET A 57 -15.88 -6.23 11.16
N LYS A 58 -17.05 -5.73 11.56
CA LYS A 58 -17.39 -5.49 12.97
C LYS A 58 -17.27 -6.77 13.78
N GLN A 59 -16.69 -6.67 14.98
CA GLN A 59 -16.55 -7.83 15.86
C GLN A 59 -17.92 -8.44 16.21
N GLY A 60 -18.05 -9.77 16.04
CA GLY A 60 -19.31 -10.49 16.22
C GLY A 60 -20.33 -10.29 15.09
N GLY A 61 -19.96 -9.59 14.01
CA GLY A 61 -20.75 -9.43 12.79
C GLY A 61 -20.51 -10.52 11.74
N ASP A 62 -20.70 -10.15 10.47
CA ASP A 62 -20.48 -11.04 9.33
C ASP A 62 -18.99 -11.38 9.18
N THR A 63 -18.67 -12.63 8.81
CA THR A 63 -17.33 -12.99 8.32
C THR A 63 -17.09 -12.42 6.92
N ALA A 64 -15.83 -12.37 6.50
CA ALA A 64 -15.45 -11.97 5.14
C ALA A 64 -16.21 -12.76 4.06
N ARG A 65 -16.42 -14.06 4.28
CA ARG A 65 -17.18 -14.93 3.38
C ARG A 65 -18.66 -14.58 3.34
N GLN A 66 -19.28 -14.41 4.50
CA GLN A 66 -20.69 -14.05 4.60
C GLN A 66 -20.97 -12.70 3.94
N PHE A 67 -20.04 -11.74 4.10
CA PHE A 67 -20.12 -10.44 3.45
C PHE A 67 -19.99 -10.55 1.91
N ALA A 68 -19.03 -11.34 1.41
CA ALA A 68 -18.88 -11.59 -0.02
C ALA A 68 -20.16 -12.23 -0.63
N GLN A 69 -20.78 -13.17 0.09
CA GLN A 69 -22.07 -13.77 -0.31
C GLN A 69 -23.24 -12.79 -0.20
N ALA A 70 -23.22 -11.83 0.72
CA ALA A 70 -24.24 -10.79 0.82
C ALA A 70 -24.20 -9.85 -0.40
N ILE A 71 -23.00 -9.49 -0.86
CA ILE A 71 -22.83 -8.69 -2.09
C ILE A 71 -23.51 -9.38 -3.29
N GLU A 72 -23.31 -10.69 -3.45
CA GLU A 72 -23.94 -11.45 -4.53
C GLU A 72 -25.46 -11.54 -4.37
N ARG A 73 -25.94 -11.92 -3.19
CA ARG A 73 -27.38 -12.07 -2.93
C ARG A 73 -28.16 -10.77 -3.14
N ASN A 74 -27.55 -9.63 -2.81
CA ASN A 74 -28.20 -8.33 -2.92
C ASN A 74 -27.94 -7.64 -4.27
N GLY A 75 -27.12 -8.23 -5.16
CA GLY A 75 -26.80 -7.64 -6.45
C GLY A 75 -26.01 -6.33 -6.36
N TRP A 76 -25.18 -6.16 -5.33
CA TRP A 76 -24.42 -4.92 -5.08
C TRP A 76 -23.19 -4.74 -5.99
N HIS A 77 -23.08 -5.56 -7.03
CA HIS A 77 -21.91 -5.65 -7.89
C HIS A 77 -21.53 -4.32 -8.53
N ASP A 78 -22.48 -3.43 -8.81
CA ASP A 78 -22.20 -2.17 -9.49
C ASP A 78 -21.28 -1.23 -8.69
N TRP A 79 -21.33 -1.29 -7.36
CA TRP A 79 -20.58 -0.36 -6.51
C TRP A 79 -19.62 -1.02 -5.54
N ILE A 80 -19.75 -2.33 -5.28
CA ILE A 80 -18.77 -3.12 -4.51
C ILE A 80 -18.59 -4.50 -5.14
N TRP A 81 -17.36 -4.98 -5.14
CA TRP A 81 -17.03 -6.32 -5.64
C TRP A 81 -15.93 -6.94 -4.80
N MET A 82 -16.01 -8.25 -4.56
CA MET A 82 -15.01 -9.01 -3.82
C MET A 82 -14.50 -10.19 -4.65
N SER A 83 -13.21 -10.49 -4.46
CA SER A 83 -12.52 -11.62 -5.09
C SER A 83 -13.07 -12.97 -4.64
N ALA A 84 -12.91 -13.99 -5.49
CA ALA A 84 -13.16 -15.39 -5.16
C ALA A 84 -12.35 -15.85 -3.92
N LEU A 85 -11.24 -15.20 -3.60
CA LEU A 85 -10.48 -15.42 -2.35
C LEU A 85 -11.33 -15.28 -1.07
N TYR A 86 -12.44 -14.55 -1.15
CA TYR A 86 -13.36 -14.32 -0.04
C TYR A 86 -14.69 -15.04 -0.21
N ARG A 87 -15.14 -15.26 -1.45
CA ARG A 87 -16.38 -16.01 -1.72
C ARG A 87 -16.22 -17.50 -1.42
N ASP A 88 -15.10 -18.05 -1.87
CA ASP A 88 -14.76 -19.46 -1.80
C ASP A 88 -13.42 -19.68 -1.08
N PRO A 89 -13.26 -19.17 0.17
CA PRO A 89 -12.01 -19.28 0.88
C PRO A 89 -11.79 -20.74 1.30
N PRO A 90 -10.54 -21.14 1.59
CA PRO A 90 -10.31 -22.44 2.18
C PRO A 90 -10.93 -22.51 3.58
N ALA A 91 -11.26 -23.72 4.03
CA ALA A 91 -11.96 -23.95 5.31
C ALA A 91 -11.33 -23.21 6.50
N ALA A 92 -10.00 -23.17 6.58
CA ALA A 92 -9.27 -22.48 7.63
C ALA A 92 -9.54 -20.95 7.67
N LEU A 93 -9.91 -20.35 6.54
CA LEU A 93 -10.11 -18.91 6.41
C LEU A 93 -11.59 -18.49 6.38
N GLU A 94 -12.56 -19.41 6.47
CA GLU A 94 -13.99 -19.09 6.38
C GLU A 94 -14.50 -18.15 7.49
N ALA A 95 -13.86 -18.22 8.68
CA ALA A 95 -14.22 -17.47 9.86
C ALA A 95 -13.50 -16.11 9.99
N THR A 96 -12.62 -15.78 9.05
CA THR A 96 -11.84 -14.54 9.07
C THR A 96 -12.73 -13.31 8.85
N ARG A 97 -12.39 -12.19 9.47
CA ARG A 97 -13.13 -10.91 9.43
C ARG A 97 -12.45 -9.84 8.59
N PHE A 98 -11.17 -9.99 8.27
CA PHE A 98 -10.46 -9.03 7.41
C PHE A 98 -10.60 -9.40 5.95
N CYS A 99 -11.00 -8.44 5.12
CA CYS A 99 -11.17 -8.66 3.69
C CYS A 99 -10.80 -7.47 2.83
N THR A 100 -10.85 -7.66 1.51
CA THR A 100 -10.69 -6.58 0.55
C THR A 100 -11.89 -6.54 -0.38
N ALA A 101 -12.12 -5.34 -0.91
CA ALA A 101 -13.12 -5.12 -1.94
C ALA A 101 -12.63 -4.08 -2.95
N HIS A 102 -13.22 -4.12 -4.13
CA HIS A 102 -13.07 -3.10 -5.16
C HIS A 102 -14.36 -2.29 -5.22
N VAL A 103 -14.26 -1.00 -4.87
CA VAL A 103 -15.42 -0.11 -4.72
C VAL A 103 -15.44 1.01 -5.74
N THR A 104 -16.62 1.42 -6.20
CA THR A 104 -16.79 2.68 -6.95
C THR A 104 -16.98 3.84 -5.98
N ARG A 105 -17.15 5.06 -6.48
CA ARG A 105 -17.53 6.20 -5.62
C ARG A 105 -18.90 6.04 -4.98
N ASP A 106 -19.80 5.30 -5.61
CA ASP A 106 -21.17 5.10 -5.12
C ASP A 106 -21.17 4.31 -3.80
N PHE A 107 -20.16 3.47 -3.54
CA PHE A 107 -19.96 2.78 -2.26
C PHE A 107 -20.11 3.69 -1.05
N PHE A 108 -19.56 4.91 -1.12
CA PHE A 108 -19.63 5.83 0.01
C PHE A 108 -21.06 6.28 0.33
N ALA A 109 -21.98 6.29 -0.64
CA ALA A 109 -23.39 6.60 -0.41
C ALA A 109 -24.15 5.45 0.28
N HIS A 110 -23.56 4.25 0.36
CA HIS A 110 -24.15 3.07 0.97
C HIS A 110 -23.66 2.80 2.42
N LEU A 111 -22.72 3.61 2.93
CA LEU A 111 -22.11 3.40 4.26
C LEU A 111 -23.07 3.60 5.44
N ASP A 112 -24.03 4.53 5.34
CA ASP A 112 -25.05 4.78 6.37
C ASP A 112 -26.38 4.06 6.11
N THR A 113 -26.48 3.31 5.01
CA THR A 113 -27.67 2.57 4.62
C THR A 113 -27.40 1.07 4.57
N ASP A 114 -27.06 0.53 3.39
CA ASP A 114 -26.89 -0.92 3.15
C ASP A 114 -25.75 -1.54 3.97
N LEU A 115 -24.74 -0.72 4.30
CA LEU A 115 -23.54 -1.15 5.04
C LEU A 115 -23.51 -0.64 6.49
N ALA A 116 -24.59 -0.02 6.95
CA ALA A 116 -24.66 0.58 8.28
C ALA A 116 -24.28 -0.44 9.37
N GLY A 117 -23.23 -0.12 10.13
CA GLY A 117 -22.74 -0.95 11.24
C GLY A 117 -22.09 -2.27 10.84
N LYS A 118 -21.77 -2.51 9.56
CA LYS A 118 -21.06 -3.72 9.11
C LYS A 118 -19.56 -3.67 9.33
N PHE A 119 -18.96 -2.48 9.27
CA PHE A 119 -17.51 -2.30 9.32
C PHE A 119 -17.07 -1.66 10.63
N GLU A 120 -15.94 -2.14 11.15
CA GLU A 120 -15.22 -1.45 12.21
C GLU A 120 -14.41 -0.28 11.62
N ARG A 121 -13.71 -0.56 10.51
CA ARG A 121 -12.89 0.39 9.77
C ARG A 121 -12.59 -0.12 8.36
N PHE A 122 -12.15 0.78 7.49
CA PHE A 122 -11.56 0.42 6.20
C PHE A 122 -10.47 1.41 5.80
N THR A 123 -9.51 0.95 5.01
CA THR A 123 -8.46 1.77 4.40
C THR A 123 -8.57 1.75 2.89
N GLU A 124 -8.25 2.86 2.24
CA GLU A 124 -8.12 2.90 0.78
C GLU A 124 -6.68 2.59 0.39
N ALA A 125 -6.49 1.68 -0.55
CA ALA A 125 -5.20 1.49 -1.19
C ALA A 125 -5.01 2.64 -2.18
N LEU A 126 -4.32 3.70 -1.69
CA LEU A 126 -3.95 4.88 -2.48
C LEU A 126 -2.82 4.54 -3.47
N ALA A 127 -3.11 3.63 -4.42
CA ALA A 127 -2.20 3.28 -5.50
C ALA A 127 -2.40 4.26 -6.67
N LEU A 128 -1.38 5.09 -6.92
CA LEU A 128 -1.44 6.09 -7.98
C LEU A 128 -1.01 5.52 -9.32
N ASP A 129 -1.73 5.90 -10.37
CA ASP A 129 -1.34 5.62 -11.74
C ASP A 129 -0.05 6.35 -12.10
N SER A 130 0.77 5.69 -12.94
CA SER A 130 1.64 6.45 -13.85
C SER A 130 0.77 6.96 -15.00
N PRO A 131 0.89 8.24 -15.40
CA PRO A 131 0.09 8.78 -16.50
C PRO A 131 0.28 7.91 -17.75
N GLY A 132 -0.77 7.20 -18.16
CA GLY A 132 -0.78 6.29 -19.31
C GLY A 132 -1.12 4.82 -19.03
N ARG A 133 -1.12 4.37 -17.77
CA ARG A 133 -1.74 3.09 -17.37
C ARG A 133 -2.94 3.43 -16.52
N ALA A 134 -4.01 3.89 -17.17
CA ALA A 134 -5.28 4.04 -16.50
C ALA A 134 -5.70 2.68 -15.90
N PHE A 135 -6.38 2.70 -14.76
CA PHE A 135 -7.38 1.69 -14.40
C PHE A 135 -8.49 1.61 -15.48
N THR A 136 -8.14 1.35 -16.75
CA THR A 136 -9.09 1.25 -17.86
C THR A 136 -9.83 -0.07 -17.90
N SER A 137 -9.37 -1.07 -17.14
CA SER A 137 -10.15 -2.28 -16.96
C SER A 137 -10.67 -2.32 -15.53
N ALA A 138 -11.93 -1.93 -15.37
CA ALA A 138 -12.71 -2.32 -14.21
C ALA A 138 -12.48 -3.83 -13.98
N PRO A 139 -12.36 -4.29 -12.72
CA PRO A 139 -12.35 -5.70 -12.42
C PRO A 139 -13.48 -6.39 -13.17
N ARG A 140 -13.22 -7.56 -13.76
CA ARG A 140 -14.29 -8.34 -14.36
C ARG A 140 -15.30 -8.64 -13.26
N THR A 141 -16.50 -8.10 -13.42
CA THR A 141 -17.60 -8.23 -12.45
C THR A 141 -18.21 -9.61 -12.50
N ASP A 142 -17.95 -10.38 -13.56
CA ASP A 142 -18.40 -11.77 -13.66
C ASP A 142 -17.85 -12.56 -12.47
N PRO A 143 -18.72 -13.11 -11.61
CA PRO A 143 -18.34 -14.00 -10.52
C PRO A 143 -17.84 -15.32 -11.13
N SER A 144 -16.62 -15.30 -11.63
CA SER A 144 -15.91 -16.48 -12.08
C SER A 144 -15.30 -17.16 -10.85
N PRO A 145 -15.40 -18.50 -10.74
CA PRO A 145 -14.67 -19.22 -9.71
C PRO A 145 -13.17 -19.06 -9.96
N LEU A 146 -12.38 -19.14 -8.89
CA LEU A 146 -10.94 -19.22 -9.02
C LEU A 146 -10.58 -20.54 -9.71
N MET A 147 -9.78 -20.50 -10.77
CA MET A 147 -9.29 -21.74 -11.39
C MET A 147 -8.40 -22.48 -10.39
N HIS A 148 -8.72 -23.72 -10.01
CA HIS A 148 -7.89 -24.48 -9.07
C HIS A 148 -6.53 -24.86 -9.69
N ALA A 149 -5.47 -24.73 -8.89
CA ALA A 149 -4.18 -25.29 -9.24
C ALA A 149 -4.22 -26.83 -9.07
N PRO A 150 -3.53 -27.61 -9.92
CA PRO A 150 -3.58 -29.06 -9.84
C PRO A 150 -2.90 -29.57 -8.56
N LEU A 151 -3.58 -30.46 -7.84
CA LEU A 151 -3.05 -31.12 -6.64
C LEU A 151 -1.77 -31.92 -6.99
N ARG A 152 -0.73 -31.73 -6.18
CA ARG A 152 0.56 -32.39 -6.31
C ARG A 152 0.94 -33.04 -4.98
N ALA A 153 0.36 -34.22 -4.72
CA ALA A 153 0.54 -34.97 -3.48
C ALA A 153 2.00 -35.26 -3.06
N LYS A 154 2.96 -35.10 -3.98
CA LYS A 154 4.41 -35.32 -3.74
C LYS A 154 5.15 -34.08 -3.22
N LEU A 155 4.55 -32.89 -3.20
CA LEU A 155 5.23 -31.63 -2.90
C LEU A 155 5.42 -31.32 -1.40
N GLY A 156 5.06 -32.26 -0.52
CA GLY A 156 5.16 -32.06 0.93
C GLY A 156 4.02 -31.20 1.49
N ARG A 157 4.09 -30.89 2.79
CA ARG A 157 3.05 -30.13 3.51
C ARG A 157 3.36 -28.64 3.62
N VAL A 158 4.40 -28.14 2.94
CA VAL A 158 4.86 -26.76 3.06
C VAL A 158 5.20 -26.18 1.70
N ILE A 159 4.67 -25.00 1.40
CA ILE A 159 4.95 -24.24 0.18
C ILE A 159 5.43 -22.84 0.55
N VAL A 160 6.43 -22.32 -0.16
CA VAL A 160 6.99 -20.99 0.09
C VAL A 160 6.30 -19.94 -0.76
N GLY A 161 5.67 -18.95 -0.14
CA GLY A 161 5.17 -17.74 -0.80
C GLY A 161 6.22 -16.65 -0.85
N VAL A 162 6.31 -15.93 -1.97
CA VAL A 162 7.13 -14.72 -2.10
C VAL A 162 6.29 -13.58 -2.64
N CYS A 163 6.13 -12.52 -1.85
CA CYS A 163 5.41 -11.31 -2.20
C CYS A 163 6.37 -10.12 -2.26
N ASP A 164 6.58 -9.55 -3.45
CA ASP A 164 7.58 -8.49 -3.69
C ASP A 164 7.15 -7.62 -4.88
N GLU A 165 7.52 -6.34 -4.93
CA GLU A 165 7.23 -5.46 -6.08
C GLU A 165 8.09 -5.80 -7.33
N SER A 166 9.15 -6.57 -7.14
CA SER A 166 10.22 -6.84 -8.10
C SER A 166 10.51 -8.33 -8.36
N VAL A 167 9.78 -9.25 -7.73
CA VAL A 167 9.95 -10.69 -7.98
C VAL A 167 9.65 -11.03 -9.45
N THR A 168 10.45 -11.92 -10.02
CA THR A 168 10.25 -12.46 -11.37
C THR A 168 10.56 -13.96 -11.36
N PHE A 169 9.64 -14.77 -11.91
CA PHE A 169 9.81 -16.22 -11.95
C PHE A 169 10.95 -16.69 -12.87
N ALA A 170 11.44 -15.81 -13.74
CA ALA A 170 12.49 -16.10 -14.71
C ALA A 170 13.92 -15.96 -14.15
N HIS A 171 14.09 -15.42 -12.94
CA HIS A 171 15.43 -15.24 -12.36
C HIS A 171 16.10 -16.61 -12.10
N PRO A 172 17.40 -16.78 -12.42
CA PRO A 172 18.12 -18.04 -12.23
C PRO A 172 18.09 -18.68 -10.84
N ARG A 173 17.78 -17.89 -9.80
CA ARG A 173 17.72 -18.37 -8.41
C ARG A 173 16.45 -19.18 -8.13
N PHE A 174 15.46 -19.07 -9.01
CA PHE A 174 14.17 -19.74 -8.91
C PHE A 174 14.03 -20.88 -9.91
N TRP A 175 15.11 -21.24 -10.61
CA TRP A 175 15.09 -22.41 -11.48
C TRP A 175 15.04 -23.70 -10.67
N GLU A 176 14.30 -24.68 -11.18
CA GLU A 176 14.17 -26.00 -10.55
C GLU A 176 15.42 -26.87 -10.77
N ASP A 177 16.15 -26.60 -11.85
CA ASP A 177 17.35 -27.33 -12.24
C ASP A 177 18.39 -26.40 -12.90
N ALA A 178 19.61 -26.92 -13.10
CA ALA A 178 20.70 -26.22 -13.76
C ALA A 178 20.40 -25.90 -15.24
N SER A 179 19.44 -26.61 -15.85
CA SER A 179 19.02 -26.25 -17.19
C SER A 179 18.39 -24.88 -17.13
N GLY A 180 17.47 -24.63 -16.19
CA GLY A 180 16.65 -23.41 -16.06
C GLY A 180 15.45 -23.36 -17.00
N ALA A 181 15.10 -24.48 -17.61
CA ALA A 181 13.91 -24.61 -18.45
C ALA A 181 12.61 -24.65 -17.61
N ARG A 182 12.75 -24.89 -16.30
CA ARG A 182 11.64 -25.01 -15.36
C ARG A 182 11.85 -24.09 -14.17
N THR A 183 10.75 -23.51 -13.70
CA THR A 183 10.75 -22.68 -12.49
C THR A 183 10.23 -23.45 -11.28
N ARG A 184 10.69 -23.08 -10.09
CA ARG A 184 10.18 -23.58 -8.81
C ARG A 184 8.79 -23.03 -8.47
N PHE A 185 8.37 -21.96 -9.16
CA PHE A 185 7.04 -21.41 -8.99
C PHE A 185 5.98 -22.36 -9.56
N GLU A 186 4.98 -22.66 -8.75
CA GLU A 186 3.81 -23.46 -9.13
C GLU A 186 2.68 -22.57 -9.66
N SER A 187 2.58 -21.36 -9.12
CA SER A 187 1.75 -20.27 -9.64
C SER A 187 2.41 -18.92 -9.40
N PHE A 188 2.06 -17.93 -10.22
CA PHE A 188 2.57 -16.57 -10.15
C PHE A 188 1.48 -15.57 -10.48
N TRP A 189 1.17 -14.67 -9.55
CA TRP A 189 0.18 -13.60 -9.75
C TRP A 189 0.86 -12.24 -9.84
N ASN A 190 0.65 -11.53 -10.94
CA ASN A 190 1.18 -10.20 -11.15
C ASN A 190 0.08 -9.15 -11.07
N HIS A 191 0.09 -8.35 -10.01
CA HIS A 191 -0.89 -7.27 -9.79
C HIS A 191 -0.76 -6.12 -10.79
N ASN A 192 0.33 -6.06 -11.57
CA ASN A 192 0.60 -4.99 -12.52
C ASN A 192 0.09 -5.26 -13.95
N ASP A 193 -0.45 -6.46 -14.21
CA ASP A 193 -1.06 -6.78 -15.49
C ASP A 193 -2.45 -6.17 -15.61
N ALA A 194 -2.83 -5.78 -16.83
CA ALA A 194 -4.15 -5.23 -17.09
C ALA A 194 -5.22 -6.33 -16.98
N ALA A 195 -6.42 -6.01 -16.51
CA ALA A 195 -7.46 -7.03 -16.27
C ALA A 195 -8.06 -7.61 -17.57
N ASP A 196 -7.75 -7.01 -18.73
CA ASP A 196 -8.06 -7.50 -20.08
C ASP A 196 -6.89 -8.26 -20.73
N SER A 197 -5.80 -8.51 -19.97
CA SER A 197 -4.67 -9.29 -20.48
C SER A 197 -5.05 -10.74 -20.77
N ALA A 198 -4.32 -11.40 -21.66
CA ALA A 198 -4.50 -12.83 -21.98
C ALA A 198 -4.33 -13.75 -20.74
N ASN A 199 -3.69 -13.24 -19.69
CA ASN A 199 -3.45 -13.95 -18.44
C ASN A 199 -4.37 -13.45 -17.32
N ALA A 200 -5.45 -12.73 -17.62
CA ALA A 200 -6.37 -12.18 -16.62
C ALA A 200 -6.72 -13.23 -15.56
N ALA A 201 -6.46 -12.90 -14.30
CA ALA A 201 -6.64 -13.85 -13.21
C ALA A 201 -8.14 -14.05 -12.91
N ALA A 202 -8.71 -15.12 -13.46
CA ALA A 202 -10.12 -15.46 -13.29
C ALA A 202 -10.48 -15.58 -11.80
N GLY A 203 -11.52 -14.86 -11.37
CA GLY A 203 -11.96 -14.82 -9.98
C GLY A 203 -11.18 -13.89 -9.05
N LEU A 204 -9.95 -13.48 -9.39
CA LEU A 204 -9.17 -12.53 -8.57
C LEU A 204 -9.50 -11.06 -8.83
N GLY A 205 -10.09 -10.77 -10.00
CA GLY A 205 -10.61 -9.44 -10.35
C GLY A 205 -9.58 -8.48 -10.93
N TYR A 206 -8.29 -8.65 -10.63
CA TYR A 206 -7.23 -7.83 -11.20
C TYR A 206 -5.92 -8.60 -11.37
N GLY A 207 -5.01 -8.01 -12.14
CA GLY A 207 -3.72 -8.62 -12.45
C GLY A 207 -3.84 -9.83 -13.38
N GLY A 208 -2.71 -10.52 -13.52
CA GLY A 208 -2.57 -11.68 -14.38
C GLY A 208 -1.97 -12.86 -13.65
N GLU A 209 -2.54 -14.04 -13.82
CA GLU A 209 -2.07 -15.28 -13.21
C GLU A 209 -1.43 -16.20 -14.26
N LEU A 210 -0.27 -16.75 -13.89
CA LEU A 210 0.41 -17.80 -14.64
C LEU A 210 0.55 -19.04 -13.76
N LEU A 211 0.07 -20.17 -14.26
CA LEU A 211 0.33 -21.48 -13.67
C LEU A 211 1.65 -22.04 -14.19
N LYS A 212 2.22 -23.02 -13.48
CA LYS A 212 3.54 -23.59 -13.79
C LYS A 212 3.76 -23.93 -15.26
N HIS A 213 2.82 -24.61 -15.91
CA HIS A 213 2.99 -25.02 -17.30
C HIS A 213 3.12 -23.83 -18.26
N GLN A 214 2.44 -22.71 -17.97
CA GLN A 214 2.56 -21.48 -18.75
C GLN A 214 3.92 -20.82 -18.49
N MET A 215 4.37 -20.78 -17.23
CA MET A 215 5.69 -20.25 -16.88
C MET A 215 6.83 -21.07 -17.50
N ASP A 216 6.79 -22.40 -17.41
CA ASP A 216 7.79 -23.30 -17.99
C ASP A 216 7.83 -23.17 -19.52
N ALA A 217 6.67 -23.03 -20.19
CA ALA A 217 6.61 -22.76 -21.63
C ALA A 217 7.28 -21.42 -22.00
N LEU A 218 7.00 -20.35 -21.25
CA LEU A 218 7.64 -19.04 -21.44
C LEU A 218 9.16 -19.13 -21.25
N LEU A 219 9.64 -19.89 -20.26
CA LEU A 219 11.08 -20.09 -20.03
C LEU A 219 11.76 -20.89 -21.16
N ALA A 220 11.08 -21.90 -21.70
CA ALA A 220 11.56 -22.66 -22.84
C ALA A 220 11.66 -21.78 -24.10
N ASP A 221 10.71 -20.87 -24.31
CA ASP A 221 10.69 -19.97 -25.47
C ASP A 221 11.80 -18.92 -25.43
N LEU A 222 12.10 -18.35 -24.26
CA LEU A 222 13.20 -17.39 -24.07
C LEU A 222 14.59 -17.95 -24.43
N ARG A 223 14.72 -19.28 -24.48
CA ARG A 223 15.98 -19.97 -24.76
C ARG A 223 16.17 -20.29 -26.24
N ARG A 224 15.12 -20.20 -27.05
CA ARG A 224 15.30 -20.39 -28.50
C ARG A 224 16.17 -19.23 -29.00
N PRO A 225 17.29 -19.50 -29.68
CA PRO A 225 18.09 -18.44 -30.29
C PRO A 225 17.17 -17.61 -31.18
N ALA A 226 17.34 -16.28 -31.14
CA ALA A 226 16.46 -15.26 -31.71
C ALA A 226 16.27 -15.37 -33.25
N GLN A 227 15.64 -16.45 -33.70
CA GLN A 227 15.11 -16.61 -35.04
C GLN A 227 13.59 -16.70 -34.87
N THR A 228 12.95 -15.59 -35.21
CA THR A 228 11.51 -15.43 -35.44
C THR A 228 10.62 -15.83 -34.26
N SER A 229 10.40 -14.90 -33.33
CA SER A 229 9.20 -14.93 -32.48
C SER A 229 8.54 -13.56 -32.48
N HIS A 230 7.87 -13.25 -33.59
CA HIS A 230 6.66 -12.44 -33.55
C HIS A 230 5.51 -13.39 -33.17
N ALA A 231 5.44 -13.78 -31.91
CA ALA A 231 4.25 -14.43 -31.38
C ALA A 231 3.36 -13.33 -30.79
N ALA A 232 2.25 -13.08 -31.48
CA ALA A 232 1.14 -12.30 -30.97
C ALA A 232 0.60 -12.95 -29.69
N GLY A 233 0.65 -12.24 -28.55
CA GLY A 233 0.06 -12.75 -27.29
C GLY A 233 0.81 -12.37 -26.01
N GLY A 234 0.80 -11.08 -25.67
CA GLY A 234 0.48 -10.59 -24.31
C GLY A 234 1.30 -10.94 -23.06
N ALA A 235 2.28 -11.86 -23.04
CA ALA A 235 3.06 -12.12 -21.83
C ALA A 235 4.37 -11.31 -21.83
N ARG A 236 4.37 -10.13 -21.21
CA ARG A 236 5.63 -9.39 -20.96
C ARG A 236 6.42 -10.18 -19.92
N VAL A 237 7.45 -10.90 -20.35
CA VAL A 237 8.44 -11.45 -19.41
C VAL A 237 9.20 -10.27 -18.82
N TYR A 238 8.95 -9.98 -17.54
CA TYR A 238 9.57 -8.85 -16.84
C TYR A 238 11.05 -9.14 -16.59
N GLY A 239 11.89 -8.62 -17.47
CA GLY A 239 13.33 -8.50 -17.26
C GLY A 239 13.65 -7.39 -16.27
N PHE A 240 14.65 -7.60 -15.42
CA PHE A 240 15.22 -6.54 -14.59
C PHE A 240 15.86 -5.45 -15.47
N PRO A 241 15.64 -4.15 -15.20
CA PRO A 241 16.60 -3.12 -15.58
C PRO A 241 17.95 -3.48 -14.95
N ARG A 242 19.04 -3.46 -15.73
CA ARG A 242 20.41 -3.73 -15.27
C ARG A 242 20.99 -2.65 -14.34
N ASP A 243 20.20 -1.63 -14.00
CA ASP A 243 20.66 -0.46 -13.27
C ASP A 243 20.48 -0.67 -11.76
N GLY A 244 21.41 -1.43 -11.20
CA GLY A 244 21.49 -1.72 -9.77
C GLY A 244 22.68 -2.62 -9.49
N ALA A 245 23.87 -2.20 -9.92
CA ALA A 245 25.11 -2.97 -9.76
C ALA A 245 25.32 -3.45 -8.31
N ALA A 246 24.87 -2.68 -7.32
CA ALA A 246 24.99 -3.01 -5.89
C ALA A 246 24.08 -4.17 -5.42
N VAL A 247 22.86 -4.31 -5.98
CA VAL A 247 21.95 -5.44 -5.63
C VAL A 247 22.36 -6.71 -6.36
N VAL A 248 22.94 -6.60 -7.55
CA VAL A 248 23.54 -7.73 -8.27
C VAL A 248 24.80 -8.22 -7.57
N GLU A 249 25.60 -7.33 -6.98
CA GLU A 249 26.74 -7.70 -6.15
C GLU A 249 26.29 -8.43 -4.87
N LEU A 250 25.26 -7.95 -4.17
CA LEU A 250 24.76 -8.63 -2.96
C LEU A 250 23.99 -9.94 -3.27
N ALA A 251 23.20 -9.98 -4.34
CA ALA A 251 22.50 -11.18 -4.79
C ALA A 251 23.43 -12.23 -5.43
N GLY A 252 24.61 -11.80 -5.89
CA GLY A 252 25.68 -12.66 -6.39
C GLY A 252 26.47 -13.40 -5.30
N HIS A 253 26.24 -13.10 -4.03
CA HIS A 253 26.95 -13.69 -2.89
C HIS A 253 26.14 -14.76 -2.12
N TYR A 254 25.05 -15.29 -2.69
CA TYR A 254 24.49 -16.58 -2.27
C TYR A 254 25.04 -17.70 -3.16
N PRO A 255 25.52 -18.83 -2.58
CA PRO A 255 26.57 -19.63 -3.20
C PRO A 255 26.01 -20.59 -4.25
N ALA A 256 25.70 -20.11 -5.45
CA ALA A 256 25.53 -21.01 -6.59
C ALA A 256 26.89 -21.52 -7.13
N ARG A 257 28.01 -20.89 -6.75
CA ARG A 257 29.36 -21.22 -7.25
C ARG A 257 30.37 -21.69 -6.20
N THR A 258 30.07 -21.66 -4.91
CA THR A 258 31.01 -22.07 -3.84
C THR A 258 30.59 -23.29 -3.02
N LEU A 259 29.47 -23.95 -3.33
CA LEU A 259 29.15 -25.25 -2.75
C LEU A 259 29.87 -26.36 -3.52
N GLY A 260 31.09 -26.63 -3.10
CA GLY A 260 31.86 -27.80 -3.48
C GLY A 260 31.11 -29.11 -3.17
N HIS A 261 31.46 -30.12 -3.95
CA HIS A 261 31.01 -31.51 -3.88
C HIS A 261 30.55 -32.02 -2.50
N GLY A 262 29.31 -32.54 -2.43
CA GLY A 262 28.99 -33.61 -1.47
C GLY A 262 27.72 -33.47 -0.61
N VAL A 263 26.96 -32.37 -0.65
CA VAL A 263 25.71 -32.26 0.11
C VAL A 263 24.55 -32.77 -0.73
N ARG A 264 23.84 -33.80 -0.25
CA ARG A 264 22.54 -34.24 -0.79
C ARG A 264 21.65 -33.00 -0.93
N HIS A 265 21.38 -32.57 -2.17
CA HIS A 265 20.46 -31.46 -2.39
C HIS A 265 19.05 -31.95 -2.02
N ASP A 266 18.53 -31.51 -0.87
CA ASP A 266 17.10 -31.59 -0.62
C ASP A 266 16.39 -30.94 -1.81
N THR A 267 15.34 -31.60 -2.29
CA THR A 267 14.56 -31.09 -3.42
C THR A 267 14.09 -29.67 -3.07
N PRO A 268 14.42 -28.65 -3.87
CA PRO A 268 14.07 -27.27 -3.54
C PRO A 268 12.56 -27.14 -3.36
N LEU A 269 12.13 -26.48 -2.27
CA LEU A 269 10.72 -26.33 -1.97
C LEU A 269 9.96 -25.65 -3.13
N PRO A 270 8.73 -26.09 -3.44
CA PRO A 270 7.85 -25.41 -4.39
C PRO A 270 7.52 -24.00 -3.91
N MET A 271 7.24 -23.11 -4.85
CA MET A 271 7.03 -21.69 -4.58
C MET A 271 5.73 -21.16 -5.17
N ILE A 272 5.16 -20.14 -4.55
CA ILE A 272 4.09 -19.31 -5.11
C ILE A 272 4.60 -17.87 -5.13
N GLY A 273 4.47 -17.21 -6.27
CA GLY A 273 4.95 -15.84 -6.45
C GLY A 273 3.81 -14.85 -6.55
N VAL A 274 3.95 -13.71 -5.88
CA VAL A 274 3.09 -12.56 -6.09
C VAL A 274 3.95 -11.34 -6.37
N GLN A 275 3.81 -10.79 -7.57
CA GLN A 275 4.37 -9.49 -7.87
C GLN A 275 3.38 -8.41 -7.46
N LEU A 276 3.69 -7.77 -6.33
CA LEU A 276 2.87 -6.68 -5.78
C LEU A 276 2.85 -5.49 -6.74
N ARG A 277 1.78 -4.71 -6.63
CA ARG A 277 1.59 -3.54 -7.48
C ARG A 277 2.69 -2.52 -7.18
N ARG A 278 3.38 -2.07 -8.22
CA ARG A 278 4.43 -1.07 -8.07
C ARG A 278 3.81 0.26 -7.66
N ARG A 279 4.24 0.80 -6.52
CA ARG A 279 3.91 2.17 -6.15
C ARG A 279 4.44 3.14 -7.21
N CYS A 280 3.66 4.18 -7.53
CA CYS A 280 4.11 5.20 -8.47
C CYS A 280 5.42 5.83 -7.99
N ARG A 281 6.22 6.38 -8.91
CA ARG A 281 7.48 7.02 -8.55
C ARG A 281 7.29 8.19 -7.56
N ALA A 282 6.14 8.85 -7.59
CA ALA A 282 5.82 9.94 -6.67
C ALA A 282 5.68 9.42 -5.22
N LEU A 283 4.82 8.43 -4.98
CA LEU A 283 4.68 7.83 -3.64
C LEU A 283 5.75 6.81 -3.29
N ARG A 284 6.64 6.40 -4.19
CA ARG A 284 7.79 5.55 -3.83
C ARG A 284 8.84 6.32 -3.02
N ALA A 285 8.97 7.62 -3.28
CA ALA A 285 9.79 8.52 -2.47
C ALA A 285 9.05 8.95 -1.18
N ALA A 286 7.72 8.92 -1.20
CA ALA A 286 6.92 9.14 -0.01
C ALA A 286 6.87 7.87 0.84
N LEU A 287 6.96 8.03 2.15
CA LEU A 287 6.60 6.97 3.10
C LEU A 287 5.06 6.81 3.14
N GLY A 288 4.41 6.81 1.98
CA GLY A 288 2.96 6.83 1.83
C GLY A 288 2.30 5.55 2.31
N PRO A 289 0.96 5.48 2.32
CA PRO A 289 0.20 4.42 2.95
C PRO A 289 0.60 3.03 2.41
N CYS A 290 0.51 2.04 3.31
CA CYS A 290 0.70 0.63 2.96
C CYS A 290 -0.40 0.18 1.98
N PRO A 291 -0.07 -0.60 0.93
CA PRO A 291 -1.05 -1.22 0.04
C PRO A 291 -1.73 -2.40 0.77
N ASP A 292 -2.50 -2.08 1.81
CA ASP A 292 -3.12 -3.05 2.74
C ASP A 292 -3.94 -4.08 1.96
N ALA A 293 -4.72 -3.62 0.98
CA ALA A 293 -5.57 -4.46 0.17
C ALA A 293 -4.75 -5.43 -0.69
N GLU A 294 -3.78 -4.93 -1.45
CA GLU A 294 -2.95 -5.79 -2.29
C GLU A 294 -2.11 -6.77 -1.47
N LEU A 295 -1.63 -6.38 -0.29
CA LEU A 295 -0.88 -7.29 0.57
C LEU A 295 -1.77 -8.39 1.16
N LEU A 296 -2.95 -8.03 1.67
CA LEU A 296 -3.89 -8.99 2.22
C LEU A 296 -4.34 -10.01 1.15
N ASP A 297 -4.64 -9.54 -0.05
CA ASP A 297 -4.98 -10.39 -1.19
C ASP A 297 -3.82 -11.31 -1.58
N ALA A 298 -2.59 -10.79 -1.60
CA ALA A 298 -1.40 -11.59 -1.93
C ALA A 298 -1.19 -12.75 -0.95
N VAL A 299 -1.29 -12.50 0.36
CA VAL A 299 -1.12 -13.53 1.38
C VAL A 299 -2.24 -14.57 1.29
N ARG A 300 -3.49 -14.14 1.15
CA ARG A 300 -4.64 -15.04 0.95
C ARG A 300 -4.50 -15.88 -0.31
N TYR A 301 -4.06 -15.29 -1.41
CA TYR A 301 -3.79 -16.00 -2.65
C TYR A 301 -2.72 -17.09 -2.46
N VAL A 302 -1.62 -16.77 -1.76
CA VAL A 302 -0.59 -17.77 -1.45
C VAL A 302 -1.17 -18.91 -0.62
N VAL A 303 -1.97 -18.63 0.41
CA VAL A 303 -2.61 -19.66 1.24
C VAL A 303 -3.54 -20.55 0.42
N GLN A 304 -4.44 -19.94 -0.36
CA GLN A 304 -5.37 -20.67 -1.23
C GLN A 304 -4.60 -21.58 -2.20
N ARG A 305 -3.58 -21.04 -2.88
CA ARG A 305 -2.78 -21.80 -3.84
C ARG A 305 -1.97 -22.90 -3.15
N ALA A 306 -1.44 -22.64 -1.96
CA ALA A 306 -0.71 -23.65 -1.21
C ALA A 306 -1.62 -24.85 -0.90
N GLN A 307 -2.87 -24.60 -0.53
CA GLN A 307 -3.83 -25.65 -0.22
C GLN A 307 -4.41 -26.33 -1.47
N ASP A 308 -4.61 -25.62 -2.57
CA ASP A 308 -4.96 -26.23 -3.87
C ASP A 308 -3.86 -27.24 -4.31
N ILE A 309 -2.59 -26.84 -4.18
CA ILE A 309 -1.43 -27.61 -4.68
C ILE A 309 -1.02 -28.72 -3.71
N GLY A 310 -0.93 -28.42 -2.42
CA GLY A 310 -0.43 -29.32 -1.38
C GLY A 310 -1.51 -30.05 -0.57
N GLY A 311 -2.79 -29.73 -0.82
CA GLY A 311 -3.94 -30.21 -0.07
C GLY A 311 -4.29 -29.33 1.14
N ALA A 312 -5.47 -29.55 1.74
CA ALA A 312 -6.02 -28.72 2.81
C ALA A 312 -5.12 -28.57 4.06
N ALA A 313 -4.22 -29.53 4.30
CA ALA A 313 -3.26 -29.49 5.41
C ALA A 313 -1.92 -28.80 5.06
N CYS A 314 -1.81 -28.23 3.86
CA CYS A 314 -0.60 -27.53 3.44
C CYS A 314 -0.47 -26.18 4.14
N HIS A 315 0.72 -25.91 4.68
CA HIS A 315 1.06 -24.67 5.36
C HIS A 315 1.87 -23.75 4.43
N ALA A 316 1.48 -22.48 4.35
CA ALA A 316 2.20 -21.49 3.56
C ALA A 316 3.25 -20.74 4.40
N LEU A 317 4.50 -20.73 3.97
CA LEU A 317 5.55 -19.87 4.53
C LEU A 317 5.70 -18.64 3.63
N VAL A 318 5.14 -17.50 4.03
CA VAL A 318 5.03 -16.31 3.19
C VAL A 318 6.11 -15.29 3.55
N SER A 319 7.03 -15.05 2.62
CA SER A 319 8.01 -13.97 2.73
C SER A 319 7.48 -12.72 2.03
N VAL A 320 7.38 -11.62 2.78
CA VAL A 320 6.90 -10.32 2.27
C VAL A 320 8.04 -9.31 2.32
N SER A 321 8.50 -8.88 1.14
CA SER A 321 9.56 -7.86 1.03
C SER A 321 9.04 -6.44 0.85
N ALA A 322 7.71 -6.25 0.88
CA ALA A 322 7.09 -4.94 0.78
C ALA A 322 6.77 -4.40 2.19
N CYS A 323 7.70 -3.64 2.76
CA CYS A 323 7.49 -2.97 4.04
C CYS A 323 7.20 -1.49 3.81
N ASN A 324 6.26 -0.93 4.57
CA ASN A 324 6.11 0.51 4.71
C ASN A 324 6.81 1.00 5.97
N SER A 325 7.47 2.16 5.89
CA SER A 325 8.16 2.71 7.05
C SER A 325 7.22 3.55 7.93
N ALA A 326 6.25 4.29 7.39
CA ALA A 326 5.40 5.19 8.19
C ALA A 326 4.03 4.56 8.50
N TRP A 327 3.84 4.21 9.77
CA TRP A 327 2.58 3.87 10.45
C TRP A 327 2.90 3.56 11.93
N GLN A 328 1.87 3.42 12.78
CA GLN A 328 2.06 3.11 14.21
C GLN A 328 2.51 1.65 14.41
N GLN A 329 3.79 1.43 14.71
CA GLN A 329 4.39 0.10 14.87
C GLN A 329 4.01 -0.58 16.22
N ASP A 330 2.73 -0.87 16.44
CA ASP A 330 2.24 -1.45 17.70
C ASP A 330 1.26 -2.63 17.56
N GLY A 331 1.11 -3.21 16.36
CA GLY A 331 0.19 -4.33 16.12
C GLY A 331 -1.23 -3.90 15.73
N SER A 332 -1.58 -2.62 15.85
CA SER A 332 -2.97 -2.17 15.77
C SER A 332 -3.44 -1.77 14.37
N SER A 333 -2.56 -1.72 13.37
CA SER A 333 -2.96 -1.38 12.00
C SER A 333 -3.87 -2.47 11.41
N LEU A 334 -4.72 -2.10 10.45
CA LEU A 334 -5.64 -3.03 9.80
C LEU A 334 -4.89 -4.23 9.23
N ILE A 335 -3.76 -3.99 8.54
CA ILE A 335 -2.99 -5.04 7.89
C ILE A 335 -2.27 -5.95 8.89
N GLU A 336 -1.73 -5.44 10.00
CA GLU A 336 -1.15 -6.30 11.04
C GLU A 336 -2.20 -7.23 11.64
N CYS A 337 -3.33 -6.65 12.08
CA CYS A 337 -4.41 -7.43 12.65
C CYS A 337 -4.94 -8.48 11.66
N ALA A 338 -5.00 -8.15 10.37
CA ALA A 338 -5.39 -9.08 9.32
C ALA A 338 -4.40 -10.23 9.15
N LEU A 339 -3.10 -9.94 9.19
CA LEU A 339 -2.06 -10.95 9.07
C LEU A 339 -1.98 -11.84 10.31
N ASP A 340 -2.14 -11.27 11.50
CA ASP A 340 -2.25 -12.01 12.76
C ASP A 340 -3.43 -12.98 12.70
N GLU A 341 -4.61 -12.54 12.25
CA GLU A 341 -5.78 -13.42 12.10
C GLU A 341 -5.53 -14.56 11.08
N LEU A 342 -4.83 -14.28 9.97
CA LEU A 342 -4.47 -15.32 9.00
C LEU A 342 -3.46 -16.33 9.57
N MET A 343 -2.53 -15.88 10.41
CA MET A 343 -1.56 -16.76 11.08
C MET A 343 -2.23 -17.59 12.19
N ASP A 344 -3.14 -16.99 12.96
CA ASP A 344 -3.90 -17.66 14.02
C ASP A 344 -4.85 -18.74 13.48
N ALA A 345 -5.30 -18.61 12.23
CA ALA A 345 -6.01 -19.67 11.51
C ALA A 345 -5.15 -20.93 11.24
N GLY A 346 -3.83 -20.87 11.47
CA GLY A 346 -2.89 -21.98 11.29
C GLY A 346 -2.52 -22.28 9.84
N ALA A 347 -3.03 -21.49 8.88
CA ALA A 347 -2.86 -21.73 7.46
C ALA A 347 -1.51 -21.21 6.90
N CYS A 348 -0.90 -20.22 7.57
CA CYS A 348 0.37 -19.65 7.16
C CYS A 348 1.23 -19.12 8.31
N SER A 349 2.50 -18.90 8.01
CA SER A 349 3.41 -18.04 8.77
C SER A 349 3.91 -16.93 7.85
N VAL A 350 3.90 -15.68 8.32
CA VAL A 350 4.35 -14.53 7.52
C VAL A 350 5.67 -14.00 8.09
N ILE A 351 6.63 -13.75 7.20
CA ILE A 351 7.97 -13.28 7.53
C ILE A 351 8.19 -11.93 6.85
N PHE A 352 8.54 -10.94 7.67
CA PHE A 352 8.91 -9.60 7.22
C PHE A 352 10.39 -9.34 7.49
N PRO A 353 11.12 -8.69 6.56
CA PRO A 353 12.41 -8.10 6.88
C PRO A 353 12.21 -6.91 7.80
N SER A 354 13.14 -6.69 8.73
CA SER A 354 13.09 -5.57 9.70
C SER A 354 13.24 -4.18 9.07
N GLY A 355 13.45 -4.09 7.77
CA GLY A 355 13.74 -2.85 7.03
C GLY A 355 15.21 -2.44 7.09
N HIS A 356 15.64 -1.67 6.09
CA HIS A 356 17.02 -1.19 5.92
C HIS A 356 17.12 0.34 5.75
N ALA A 357 16.15 1.10 6.25
CA ALA A 357 16.17 2.57 6.14
C ALA A 357 16.74 3.22 7.41
N ASP A 358 17.68 4.17 7.26
CA ASP A 358 18.08 5.07 8.34
C ASP A 358 16.97 6.09 8.57
N LEU A 359 16.00 5.71 9.41
CA LEU A 359 14.83 6.53 9.69
C LEU A 359 15.10 7.58 10.77
N SER A 360 16.35 7.79 11.19
CA SER A 360 16.71 8.77 12.23
C SER A 360 16.30 10.20 11.89
N ARG A 361 16.21 10.53 10.61
CA ARG A 361 15.75 11.84 10.11
C ARG A 361 14.25 11.91 9.85
N CYS A 362 13.56 10.78 9.87
CA CYS A 362 12.15 10.66 9.52
C CYS A 362 11.26 10.32 10.72
N ARG A 363 11.84 9.94 11.86
CA ARG A 363 11.15 9.57 13.10
C ARG A 363 11.54 10.51 14.24
N GLY A 364 10.55 10.89 15.04
CA GLY A 364 10.74 11.59 16.30
C GLY A 364 9.79 11.07 17.36
N ALA A 365 10.21 11.12 18.61
CA ALA A 365 9.33 10.90 19.75
C ALA A 365 9.50 12.06 20.72
N LEU A 366 8.39 12.57 21.25
CA LEU A 366 8.41 13.63 22.25
C LEU A 366 7.29 13.44 23.26
N THR A 367 7.46 14.08 24.42
CA THR A 367 6.41 14.21 25.44
C THR A 367 5.93 15.65 25.45
N ILE A 368 4.62 15.84 25.41
CA ILE A 368 3.96 17.13 25.36
C ILE A 368 3.31 17.35 26.73
N GLU A 369 3.87 18.29 27.50
CA GLU A 369 3.30 18.71 28.79
C GLU A 369 2.30 19.84 28.57
N ASP A 370 2.75 20.95 27.98
CA ASP A 370 1.91 22.11 27.57
C ASP A 370 2.02 22.33 26.06
N ARG A 371 3.23 22.57 25.55
CA ARG A 371 3.46 22.79 24.11
C ARG A 371 4.68 22.07 23.61
N ALA A 372 4.64 21.72 22.33
CA ALA A 372 5.79 21.23 21.61
C ALA A 372 5.82 21.76 20.17
N GLU A 373 7.01 21.76 19.58
CA GLU A 373 7.21 22.17 18.19
C GLU A 373 8.04 21.11 17.46
N LEU A 374 7.56 20.69 16.30
CA LEU A 374 8.27 19.85 15.35
C LEU A 374 8.69 20.71 14.15
N ARG A 375 9.94 20.52 13.72
CA ARG A 375 10.48 21.17 12.53
C ARG A 375 10.51 20.18 11.39
N TRP A 376 9.82 20.52 10.31
CA TRP A 376 9.70 19.67 9.15
C TRP A 376 10.40 20.31 7.93
N PRO A 377 11.61 19.84 7.58
CA PRO A 377 12.34 20.34 6.42
C PRO A 377 11.74 19.79 5.12
N VAL A 378 11.07 20.64 4.34
CA VAL A 378 10.47 20.27 3.05
C VAL A 378 11.39 20.67 1.90
N ARG A 379 11.78 19.69 1.08
CA ARG A 379 12.72 19.86 -0.03
C ARG A 379 12.09 20.65 -1.19
N ALA A 380 12.90 21.45 -1.86
CA ALA A 380 12.53 22.08 -3.13
C ALA A 380 12.54 21.07 -4.29
N HIS A 381 11.63 21.27 -5.25
CA HIS A 381 11.51 20.46 -6.46
C HIS A 381 11.20 18.96 -6.21
N ALA A 382 10.51 18.63 -5.11
CA ALA A 382 9.95 17.31 -4.88
C ALA A 382 8.73 17.08 -5.78
N SER A 383 8.73 16.02 -6.58
CA SER A 383 7.63 15.65 -7.48
C SER A 383 6.48 14.92 -6.79
N SER A 384 6.59 14.73 -5.48
CA SER A 384 5.74 13.90 -4.65
C SER A 384 5.17 14.74 -3.52
N PRO A 385 3.97 14.40 -3.02
CA PRO A 385 3.52 14.99 -1.77
C PRO A 385 4.49 14.63 -0.65
N SER A 386 4.59 15.53 0.33
CA SER A 386 5.34 15.29 1.57
C SER A 386 4.35 15.06 2.69
N ILE A 387 4.51 13.99 3.46
CA ILE A 387 3.55 13.59 4.50
C ILE A 387 4.22 13.59 5.87
N ALA A 388 3.45 14.01 6.88
CA ALA A 388 3.76 13.81 8.29
C ALA A 388 2.58 13.13 9.01
N GLU A 389 2.87 12.10 9.80
CA GLU A 389 1.93 11.45 10.71
C GLU A 389 2.38 11.68 12.14
N ILE A 390 1.47 12.08 13.02
CA ILE A 390 1.75 12.24 14.45
C ILE A 390 0.77 11.36 15.21
N TRP A 391 1.33 10.34 15.86
CA TRP A 391 0.59 9.36 16.64
C TRP A 391 0.64 9.73 18.11
N LEU A 392 -0.53 9.94 18.71
CA LEU A 392 -0.70 10.42 20.07
C LEU A 392 -1.10 9.28 20.99
N LYS A 393 -0.41 9.19 22.13
CA LYS A 393 -0.70 8.25 23.22
C LYS A 393 -0.83 9.01 24.53
N SER A 394 -1.90 8.74 25.26
CA SER A 394 -2.16 9.29 26.59
C SER A 394 -2.76 8.21 27.49
N ASP A 395 -2.68 8.43 28.81
CA ASP A 395 -3.37 7.60 29.81
C ASP A 395 -4.91 7.83 29.77
N GLN A 396 -5.36 8.91 29.13
CA GLN A 396 -6.77 9.19 28.87
C GLN A 396 -7.23 8.54 27.55
N ALA A 397 -8.53 8.23 27.46
CA ALA A 397 -9.12 7.58 26.29
C ALA A 397 -8.97 8.41 24.98
N ALA A 398 -8.99 9.74 25.10
CA ALA A 398 -8.76 10.68 24.00
C ALA A 398 -7.75 11.76 24.43
N PRO A 399 -6.60 11.89 23.74
CA PRO A 399 -5.67 12.99 23.98
C PRO A 399 -6.27 14.30 23.50
N ASP A 400 -6.27 15.31 24.37
CA ASP A 400 -6.73 16.67 24.07
C ASP A 400 -5.55 17.51 23.55
N ILE A 401 -5.22 17.29 22.28
CA ILE A 401 -4.14 17.98 21.58
C ILE A 401 -4.71 18.83 20.44
N ASP A 402 -4.33 20.11 20.41
CA ASP A 402 -4.54 20.99 19.25
C ASP A 402 -3.27 21.05 18.40
N VAL A 403 -3.43 21.25 17.10
CA VAL A 403 -2.32 21.42 16.15
C VAL A 403 -2.42 22.74 15.40
N GLN A 404 -1.28 23.42 15.24
CA GLN A 404 -1.14 24.61 14.41
C GLN A 404 0.01 24.40 13.40
N ILE A 405 -0.24 24.75 12.15
CA ILE A 405 0.75 24.66 11.07
C ILE A 405 1.24 26.06 10.70
N VAL A 406 2.56 26.21 10.60
CA VAL A 406 3.21 27.45 10.16
C VAL A 406 3.99 27.19 8.87
N PRO A 407 3.49 27.65 7.71
CA PRO A 407 4.21 27.56 6.44
C PRO A 407 5.46 28.46 6.42
N PRO A 408 6.48 28.15 5.58
CA PRO A 408 7.66 29.00 5.40
C PRO A 408 7.30 30.38 4.84
N GLY A 409 7.22 31.40 5.69
CA GLY A 409 6.86 32.76 5.26
C GLY A 409 5.37 32.94 4.91
N GLY A 410 4.54 31.96 5.25
CA GLY A 410 3.09 32.02 5.09
C GLY A 410 2.34 32.45 6.35
N ILE A 411 1.01 32.39 6.27
CA ILE A 411 0.11 32.68 7.39
C ILE A 411 -0.05 31.40 8.22
N GLU A 412 0.13 31.50 9.54
CA GLU A 412 -0.13 30.38 10.45
C GLU A 412 -1.62 29.99 10.45
N SER A 413 -1.91 28.70 10.59
CA SER A 413 -3.29 28.24 10.77
C SER A 413 -3.85 28.73 12.11
N ALA A 414 -5.18 28.70 12.27
CA ALA A 414 -5.73 28.63 13.62
C ALA A 414 -5.32 27.31 14.29
N TRP A 415 -5.58 27.19 15.59
CA TRP A 415 -5.47 25.91 16.29
C TRP A 415 -6.58 24.98 15.82
N LEU A 416 -6.18 23.86 15.21
CA LEU A 416 -7.06 22.79 14.75
C LEU A 416 -7.21 21.80 15.90
N THR A 417 -8.46 21.52 16.26
CA THR A 417 -8.86 20.67 17.37
C THR A 417 -9.28 19.29 16.86
N LEU A 418 -9.59 18.38 17.79
CA LEU A 418 -10.11 17.06 17.44
C LEU A 418 -11.44 17.17 16.68
N GLY A 419 -11.48 16.64 15.46
CA GLY A 419 -12.62 16.68 14.53
C GLY A 419 -12.38 17.62 13.34
N ASP A 420 -11.36 18.48 13.41
CA ASP A 420 -11.10 19.48 12.39
C ASP A 420 -10.30 18.93 11.20
N VAL A 421 -10.61 19.49 10.04
CA VAL A 421 -9.84 19.39 8.80
C VAL A 421 -9.43 20.80 8.38
N GLY A 422 -8.12 21.06 8.37
CA GLY A 422 -7.54 22.34 7.96
C GLY A 422 -6.97 22.26 6.55
N ILE A 423 -7.36 23.17 5.67
CA ILE A 423 -6.86 23.24 4.29
C ILE A 423 -6.22 24.61 4.06
N TYR A 424 -4.93 24.62 3.72
CA TYR A 424 -4.24 25.83 3.28
C TYR A 424 -4.34 25.94 1.76
N THR A 425 -5.06 26.95 1.26
CA THR A 425 -5.30 27.13 -0.17
C THR A 425 -4.53 28.31 -0.75
N ARG A 426 -4.20 28.24 -2.05
CA ARG A 426 -3.64 29.34 -2.83
C ARG A 426 -4.23 29.32 -4.22
N GLY A 427 -5.00 30.36 -4.56
CA GLY A 427 -5.67 30.43 -5.86
C GLY A 427 -6.70 29.31 -6.06
N GLY A 428 -7.30 28.80 -4.98
CA GLY A 428 -8.28 27.71 -5.00
C GLY A 428 -7.66 26.30 -4.97
N ASP A 429 -6.34 26.17 -5.00
CA ASP A 429 -5.67 24.88 -4.85
C ASP A 429 -5.26 24.63 -3.40
N ALA A 430 -5.59 23.45 -2.87
CA ALA A 430 -5.06 22.94 -1.62
C ALA A 430 -3.54 22.69 -1.72
N ILE A 431 -2.77 23.34 -0.84
CA ILE A 431 -1.32 23.19 -0.70
C ILE A 431 -0.96 22.34 0.50
N CYS A 432 -1.68 22.51 1.61
CA CYS A 432 -1.52 21.72 2.82
C CYS A 432 -2.89 21.25 3.28
N THR A 433 -2.99 19.99 3.69
CA THR A 433 -4.16 19.43 4.35
C THR A 433 -3.75 18.87 5.70
N VAL A 434 -4.48 19.23 6.74
CA VAL A 434 -4.34 18.70 8.09
C VAL A 434 -5.63 17.95 8.42
N VAL A 435 -5.51 16.70 8.83
CA VAL A 435 -6.65 15.84 9.19
C VAL A 435 -6.44 15.40 10.65
N HIS A 436 -7.29 15.89 11.55
CA HIS A 436 -7.27 15.56 12.97
C HIS A 436 -8.59 14.95 13.40
N LEU A 437 -8.76 13.64 13.21
CA LEU A 437 -10.03 12.93 13.45
C LEU A 437 -9.97 11.94 14.62
N GLY A 438 -8.85 11.95 15.36
CA GLY A 438 -8.62 11.03 16.46
C GLY A 438 -8.22 9.63 15.97
N ARG A 439 -8.90 8.59 16.46
CA ARG A 439 -8.59 7.20 16.09
C ARG A 439 -9.06 6.90 14.67
N GLY A 440 -8.11 6.68 13.77
CA GLY A 440 -8.39 6.36 12.36
C GLY A 440 -8.40 4.86 12.06
N ALA A 441 -8.54 4.53 10.77
CA ALA A 441 -8.45 3.16 10.29
C ALA A 441 -7.01 2.58 10.32
N ARG A 442 -5.99 3.43 10.50
CA ARG A 442 -4.57 3.06 10.37
C ARG A 442 -3.92 2.49 11.64
N GLY A 443 -4.60 2.55 12.78
CA GLY A 443 -4.08 2.10 14.08
C GLY A 443 -4.97 2.57 15.22
N ASP A 444 -4.84 1.98 16.41
CA ASP A 444 -5.67 2.28 17.59
C ASP A 444 -5.28 3.60 18.26
N GLY A 445 -4.12 4.16 17.92
CA GLY A 445 -3.71 5.49 18.35
C GLY A 445 -4.52 6.61 17.68
N HIS A 446 -4.55 7.76 18.34
CA HIS A 446 -5.05 8.99 17.72
C HIS A 446 -3.99 9.51 16.75
N MET A 447 -4.39 9.82 15.52
CA MET A 447 -3.47 10.26 14.47
C MET A 447 -3.82 11.66 13.97
N ILE A 448 -2.80 12.50 13.82
CA ILE A 448 -2.86 13.73 13.04
C ILE A 448 -2.09 13.49 11.75
N LEU A 449 -2.76 13.61 10.61
CA LEU A 449 -2.13 13.56 9.28
C LEU A 449 -1.94 14.98 8.76
N ILE A 450 -0.73 15.29 8.28
CA ILE A 450 -0.42 16.53 7.59
C ILE A 450 0.18 16.18 6.23
N ALA A 451 -0.45 16.63 5.16
CA ALA A 451 -0.02 16.34 3.79
C ALA A 451 0.20 17.63 3.02
N LEU A 452 1.40 17.78 2.47
CA LEU A 452 1.80 18.88 1.61
C LEU A 452 1.76 18.45 0.15
N ALA A 453 1.21 19.30 -0.71
CA ALA A 453 1.30 19.16 -2.15
C ALA A 453 2.79 19.13 -2.60
N PRO A 454 3.09 18.54 -3.77
CA PRO A 454 4.45 18.58 -4.33
C PRO A 454 5.03 19.99 -4.41
N THR A 455 6.36 20.12 -4.24
CA THR A 455 7.07 21.39 -4.41
C THR A 455 7.61 21.60 -5.82
N ALA A 456 7.67 20.55 -6.65
CA ALA A 456 7.94 20.65 -8.08
C ALA A 456 6.67 20.98 -8.88
N ALA A 457 6.79 21.90 -9.84
CA ALA A 457 5.73 22.11 -10.81
C ALA A 457 5.79 21.05 -11.93
N ARG A 458 4.70 20.34 -12.17
CA ARG A 458 4.40 19.72 -13.46
C ARG A 458 3.23 20.47 -14.09
N SER A 459 3.40 20.92 -15.34
CA SER A 459 2.32 21.47 -16.18
C SER A 459 1.41 22.53 -15.53
N GLY A 460 1.99 23.48 -14.79
CA GLY A 460 1.32 24.77 -14.51
C GLY A 460 0.55 24.94 -13.21
N MET A 461 0.41 23.96 -12.31
CA MET A 461 -0.15 24.20 -10.96
C MET A 461 0.46 23.30 -9.88
N ARG A 462 0.46 23.85 -8.65
CA ARG A 462 0.97 23.35 -7.35
C ARG A 462 2.46 23.54 -7.03
N ARG A 463 2.70 24.29 -5.96
CA ARG A 463 3.95 24.30 -5.19
C ARG A 463 3.58 24.53 -3.73
N ALA A 464 3.67 23.49 -2.90
CA ALA A 464 3.95 23.77 -1.50
C ALA A 464 5.28 24.52 -1.40
N GLU A 465 5.39 25.41 -0.42
CA GLU A 465 6.62 26.15 -0.19
C GLU A 465 7.67 25.18 0.35
N ALA A 466 8.82 25.14 -0.30
CA ALA A 466 9.98 24.48 0.25
C ALA A 466 10.53 25.30 1.41
N GLY A 467 11.14 24.64 2.39
CA GLY A 467 11.68 25.28 3.59
C GLY A 467 11.26 24.58 4.87
N GLN A 468 11.41 25.28 5.98
CA GLN A 468 11.07 24.76 7.30
C GLN A 468 9.60 25.03 7.61
N TRP A 469 8.79 23.98 7.60
CA TRP A 469 7.44 24.03 8.14
C TRP A 469 7.50 23.76 9.64
N LEU A 470 6.72 24.48 10.44
CA LEU A 470 6.58 24.21 11.86
C LEU A 470 5.23 23.57 12.14
N ILE A 471 5.24 22.51 12.93
CA ILE A 471 4.04 21.87 13.46
C ILE A 471 4.08 22.10 14.96
N ARG A 472 3.17 22.95 15.45
CA ARG A 472 3.03 23.24 16.87
C ARG A 472 1.91 22.39 17.43
N LEU A 473 2.18 21.77 18.58
CA LEU A 473 1.24 20.94 19.31
C LEU A 473 0.99 21.60 20.66
N LYS A 474 -0.27 21.66 21.07
CA LYS A 474 -0.69 22.19 22.37
C LYS A 474 -1.52 21.14 23.09
N ASN A 475 -1.10 20.78 24.30
CA ASN A 475 -1.81 19.88 25.18
C ASN A 475 -2.75 20.69 26.08
N ASN A 476 -4.05 20.49 25.93
CA ASN A 476 -5.05 21.13 26.76
C ASN A 476 -5.39 20.28 28.01
N ALA A 477 -4.95 19.02 28.05
CA ALA A 477 -5.14 18.13 29.19
C ALA A 477 -4.12 18.39 30.30
N ARG A 478 -4.46 17.96 31.53
CA ARG A 478 -3.52 17.97 32.67
C ARG A 478 -2.49 16.84 32.61
N SER A 479 -2.83 15.75 31.92
CA SER A 479 -1.93 14.61 31.74
C SER A 479 -1.02 14.83 30.54
N ARG A 480 0.24 14.40 30.67
CA ARG A 480 1.18 14.39 29.55
C ARG A 480 0.69 13.52 28.40
N VAL A 481 1.06 13.89 27.18
CA VAL A 481 0.80 13.10 25.96
C VAL A 481 2.13 12.75 25.32
N SER A 482 2.32 11.48 24.96
CA SER A 482 3.44 11.06 24.13
C SER A 482 3.05 11.16 22.67
N ALA A 483 3.90 11.76 21.85
CA ALA A 483 3.72 11.87 20.41
C ALA A 483 4.87 11.17 19.68
N HIS A 484 4.53 10.27 18.76
CA HIS A 484 5.44 9.65 17.82
C HIS A 484 5.19 10.26 16.44
N ALA A 485 6.14 11.08 16.01
CA ALA A 485 6.06 11.76 14.73
C ALA A 485 6.85 11.01 13.67
N TRP A 486 6.24 10.93 12.50
CA TRP A 486 6.81 10.43 11.27
C TRP A 486 6.72 11.55 10.27
N MET A 487 7.85 11.97 9.73
CA MET A 487 7.92 13.04 8.77
C MET A 487 8.72 12.53 7.59
N GLN A 488 8.16 12.60 6.40
CA GLN A 488 8.90 12.30 5.21
C GLN A 488 10.03 13.33 5.04
N CYS A 489 11.26 12.87 5.19
CA CYS A 489 12.44 13.54 4.69
C CYS A 489 12.88 12.74 3.48
N ASP A 490 12.79 13.31 2.28
CA ASP A 490 13.32 12.67 1.08
C ASP A 490 14.81 12.37 1.32
N GLU A 491 15.17 11.09 1.41
CA GLU A 491 16.56 10.69 1.43
C GLU A 491 17.20 11.15 0.12
N SER A 492 18.39 11.73 0.22
CA SER A 492 19.22 11.96 -0.95
C SER A 492 19.49 10.59 -1.59
N SER A 493 18.83 10.27 -2.69
CA SER A 493 19.56 9.54 -3.72
C SER A 493 20.72 10.47 -4.09
N ASP A 494 21.95 10.07 -3.78
CA ASP A 494 23.22 10.81 -3.91
C ASP A 494 23.56 11.37 -5.31
N ASP A 495 22.60 11.52 -6.22
CA ASP A 495 22.81 11.95 -7.61
C ASP A 495 22.49 13.43 -7.86
N THR A 496 22.43 14.28 -6.84
CA THR A 496 22.44 15.74 -7.06
C THR A 496 23.70 16.34 -6.45
N PRO A 497 24.75 16.62 -7.23
CA PRO A 497 25.86 17.40 -6.71
C PRO A 497 25.31 18.73 -6.21
N LEU A 498 25.56 19.04 -4.95
CA LEU A 498 25.33 20.37 -4.41
C LEU A 498 25.98 21.38 -5.36
N PRO A 499 25.27 22.42 -5.82
CA PRO A 499 25.90 23.45 -6.62
C PRO A 499 27.01 24.06 -5.78
N SER A 500 28.26 23.88 -6.24
CA SER A 500 29.42 24.52 -5.62
C SER A 500 29.14 26.01 -5.45
N PRO A 501 29.42 26.61 -4.28
CA PRO A 501 29.26 28.04 -4.11
C PRO A 501 30.07 28.75 -5.18
N SER A 502 29.39 29.56 -5.98
CA SER A 502 30.02 30.45 -6.94
C SER A 502 30.91 31.42 -6.17
N HIS A 503 32.20 31.13 -6.11
CA HIS A 503 33.19 32.12 -5.72
C HIS A 503 33.15 33.24 -6.76
N THR A 504 32.50 34.34 -6.42
CA THR A 504 32.75 35.65 -6.99
C THR A 504 34.23 35.92 -6.88
N ARG A 505 34.95 35.78 -8.00
CA ARG A 505 36.29 36.36 -8.16
C ARG A 505 36.11 37.87 -8.10
N GLY A 506 36.46 38.43 -6.94
CA GLY A 506 36.77 39.85 -6.82
C GLY A 506 37.91 40.18 -7.77
N GLY A 507 37.71 41.20 -8.60
CA GLY A 507 38.78 41.84 -9.34
C GLY A 507 39.58 42.74 -8.40
N HIS A 508 40.89 42.70 -8.53
CA HIS A 508 41.80 43.83 -8.33
C HIS A 508 43.09 43.54 -9.10
N GLY A 509 43.48 44.49 -9.96
CA GLY A 509 44.65 44.43 -10.83
C GLY A 509 44.35 45.04 -12.17
#